data_AF-A0A1Y2PBJ5-F1
#
_entry.id   AF-A0A1Y2PBJ5-F1
#
_cell.length_a   1.000
_cell.length_b   1.000
_cell.length_c   1.000
_cell.angle_alpha   90.00
_cell.angle_beta   90.00
_cell.angle_gamma   90.00
#
_symmetry.space_group_name_H-M   'P 1'
#
loop_
_entity.id
_entity.type
_entity.pdbx_description
1 polymer ?
#
loop_
_entity_poly.entity_id
_entity_poly.type
_entity_poly.pdbx_seq_one_letter_code
_entity_poly.pdbx_strand_id
1 'polypeptide(L)'
;MDKKQFIEVSKSLTNQTRLKILEWLKKPDENFPPHPTLGHFDFGVCGTFIQKKTEMSQSTISTYLNNMEKCELLISTRKGKWTYFKRNEKTIEDYIEYLK
;
A
#
# COMPACT_ATOMS: atom_id res chain seq x y z
N MET A 1 -4.35 -0.77 18.10
CA MET A 1 -4.69 -2.00 17.34
C MET A 1 -5.23 -3.11 18.23
N ASP A 2 -6.23 -3.88 17.77
CA ASP A 2 -6.73 -5.08 18.48
C ASP A 2 -6.09 -6.39 17.96
N LYS A 3 -6.31 -7.52 18.66
CA LYS A 3 -5.74 -8.83 18.31
C LYS A 3 -6.14 -9.33 16.91
N LYS A 4 -7.36 -9.03 16.45
CA LYS A 4 -7.84 -9.45 15.14
C LYS A 4 -7.12 -8.67 14.03
N GLN A 5 -7.03 -7.36 14.18
CA GLN A 5 -6.29 -6.49 13.27
C GLN A 5 -4.80 -6.88 13.23
N PHE A 6 -4.18 -7.16 14.38
CA PHE A 6 -2.79 -7.63 14.44
C PHE A 6 -2.55 -8.90 13.61
N ILE A 7 -3.45 -9.88 13.70
CA ILE A 7 -3.35 -11.13 12.93
C ILE A 7 -3.47 -10.86 11.43
N GLU A 8 -4.42 -10.03 11.01
CA GLU A 8 -4.62 -9.71 9.59
C GLU A 8 -3.46 -8.88 9.00
N VAL A 9 -2.92 -7.93 9.76
CA VAL A 9 -1.68 -7.22 9.39
C VAL A 9 -0.52 -8.20 9.26
N SER A 10 -0.31 -9.08 10.25
CA SER A 10 0.76 -10.08 10.21
C SER A 10 0.65 -11.00 8.99
N LYS A 11 -0.55 -11.55 8.72
CA LYS A 11 -0.83 -12.33 7.50
C LYS A 11 -0.57 -11.55 6.22
N SER A 12 -0.72 -10.23 6.24
CA SER A 12 -0.42 -9.37 5.10
C SER A 12 1.09 -9.26 4.88
N LEU A 13 1.85 -9.06 5.95
CA LEU A 13 3.30 -8.87 5.93
C LEU A 13 4.10 -10.16 5.62
N THR A 14 3.53 -11.36 5.76
CA THR A 14 4.23 -12.61 5.42
C THR A 14 4.48 -12.84 3.92
N ASN A 15 3.95 -11.98 3.04
CA ASN A 15 4.18 -12.07 1.59
C ASN A 15 5.21 -11.01 1.16
N GLN A 16 6.29 -11.48 0.52
CA GLN A 16 7.40 -10.64 0.09
C GLN A 16 6.98 -9.49 -0.85
N THR A 17 6.04 -9.72 -1.76
CA THR A 17 5.57 -8.66 -2.67
C THR A 17 4.81 -7.57 -1.92
N ARG A 18 3.97 -7.93 -0.95
CA ARG A 18 3.25 -6.95 -0.11
C ARG A 18 4.21 -6.11 0.74
N LEU A 19 5.30 -6.72 1.25
CA LEU A 19 6.38 -5.97 1.92
C LEU A 19 7.08 -5.00 0.97
N LYS A 20 7.48 -5.45 -0.24
CA LYS A 20 8.09 -4.58 -1.25
C LYS A 20 7.19 -3.39 -1.61
N ILE A 21 5.88 -3.60 -1.70
CA ILE A 21 4.93 -2.50 -1.92
C ILE A 21 5.02 -1.46 -0.78
N LEU A 22 5.07 -1.89 0.49
CA LEU A 22 5.25 -0.96 1.62
C LEU A 22 6.62 -0.27 1.59
N GLU A 23 7.68 -0.93 1.15
CA GLU A 23 9.00 -0.31 1.01
C GLU A 23 8.98 0.78 -0.05
N TRP A 24 8.41 0.49 -1.23
CA TRP A 24 8.31 1.46 -2.31
C TRP A 24 7.41 2.64 -1.97
N LEU A 25 6.29 2.40 -1.28
CA LEU A 25 5.38 3.45 -0.84
C LEU A 25 5.93 4.29 0.32
N LYS A 26 7.00 3.85 0.99
CA LYS A 26 7.72 4.67 1.99
C LYS A 26 8.41 5.86 1.35
N LYS A 27 8.91 5.66 0.12
CA LYS A 27 9.65 6.63 -0.67
C LYS A 27 9.15 6.61 -2.12
N PRO A 28 7.92 7.08 -2.37
CA PRO A 28 7.29 6.93 -3.67
C PRO A 28 8.02 7.72 -4.77
N ASP A 29 8.69 8.82 -4.42
CA ASP A 29 9.51 9.66 -5.29
C ASP A 29 10.75 8.94 -5.83
N GLU A 30 11.41 8.11 -5.02
CA GLU A 30 12.54 7.28 -5.46
C GLU A 30 12.08 6.05 -6.26
N ASN A 31 10.80 5.68 -6.15
CA ASN A 31 10.30 4.37 -6.60
C ASN A 31 9.33 4.41 -7.77
N PHE A 32 8.68 5.53 -8.05
CA PHE A 32 7.67 5.64 -9.09
C PHE A 32 7.84 6.93 -9.86
N PRO A 33 7.51 6.94 -11.17
CA PRO A 33 7.44 8.19 -11.91
C PRO A 33 6.34 9.09 -11.33
N PRO A 34 6.53 10.42 -11.28
CA PRO A 34 5.48 11.34 -10.86
C PRO A 34 4.29 11.23 -11.81
N HIS A 35 3.07 11.32 -11.26
CA HIS A 35 1.88 11.26 -12.08
C HIS A 35 1.80 12.52 -12.97
N PRO A 36 1.62 12.41 -14.31
CA PRO A 36 1.70 13.54 -15.23
C PRO A 36 0.77 14.71 -14.90
N THR A 37 -0.40 14.41 -14.31
CA THR A 37 -1.43 15.42 -14.00
C THR A 37 -1.43 15.94 -12.56
N LEU A 38 -0.75 15.26 -11.63
CA LEU A 38 -0.71 15.68 -10.22
C LEU A 38 0.67 16.24 -9.85
N GLY A 39 1.75 15.70 -10.41
CA GLY A 39 3.12 16.16 -10.13
C GLY A 39 3.62 15.89 -8.69
N HIS A 40 2.78 15.33 -7.82
CA HIS A 40 3.09 15.03 -6.41
C HIS A 40 2.51 13.67 -5.97
N PHE A 41 2.96 13.18 -4.81
CA PHE A 41 2.57 11.88 -4.23
C PHE A 41 1.68 11.99 -2.98
N ASP A 42 1.07 13.16 -2.72
CA ASP A 42 0.24 13.38 -1.51
C ASP A 42 -0.89 12.36 -1.34
N PHE A 43 -1.48 11.91 -2.45
CA PHE A 43 -2.52 10.88 -2.48
C PHE A 43 -1.96 9.45 -2.57
N GLY A 44 -0.65 9.30 -2.62
CA GLY A 44 0.06 8.05 -2.84
C GLY A 44 0.31 7.75 -4.32
N VAL A 45 0.42 6.46 -4.65
CA VAL A 45 0.79 5.97 -5.98
C VAL A 45 -0.40 5.30 -6.64
N CYS A 46 -0.61 5.58 -7.93
CA CYS A 46 -1.69 4.95 -8.70
C CYS A 46 -1.52 3.43 -8.73
N GLY A 47 -2.61 2.68 -8.50
CA GLY A 47 -2.59 1.22 -8.50
C GLY A 47 -2.02 0.60 -9.79
N THR A 48 -2.14 1.28 -10.94
CA THR A 48 -1.54 0.81 -12.20
C THR A 48 -0.03 0.95 -12.26
N PHE A 49 0.56 1.94 -11.59
CA PHE A 49 2.02 2.03 -11.47
C PHE A 49 2.56 0.93 -10.54
N ILE A 50 1.84 0.65 -9.45
CA ILE A 50 2.18 -0.48 -8.57
C ILE A 50 2.10 -1.80 -9.35
N GLN A 51 1.02 -2.03 -10.10
CA GLN A 51 0.87 -3.19 -10.98
C GLN A 51 2.08 -3.35 -11.90
N LYS A 52 2.42 -2.30 -12.67
CA LYS A 52 3.53 -2.33 -13.62
C LYS A 52 4.85 -2.66 -12.95
N LYS A 53 5.13 -2.06 -11.78
CA LYS A 53 6.37 -2.30 -11.03
C LYS A 53 6.46 -3.71 -10.42
N THR A 54 5.32 -4.30 -10.07
CA THR A 54 5.27 -5.70 -9.59
C THR A 54 5.32 -6.74 -10.72
N GLU A 55 5.09 -6.34 -11.97
CA GLU A 55 4.94 -7.25 -13.13
C GLU A 55 3.85 -8.32 -12.95
N MET A 56 2.87 -8.05 -12.08
CA MET A 56 1.77 -8.96 -11.79
C MET A 56 0.52 -8.66 -12.64
N SER A 57 -0.37 -9.66 -12.73
CA SER A 57 -1.69 -9.47 -13.32
C SER A 57 -2.50 -8.42 -12.54
N GLN A 58 -3.39 -7.71 -13.23
CA GLN A 58 -4.25 -6.70 -12.61
C GLN A 58 -5.12 -7.28 -11.49
N SER A 59 -5.66 -8.49 -11.68
CA SER A 59 -6.52 -9.14 -10.69
C SER A 59 -5.75 -9.49 -9.42
N THR A 60 -4.52 -9.99 -9.56
CA THR A 60 -3.68 -10.35 -8.40
C THR A 60 -3.28 -9.11 -7.61
N ILE A 61 -2.77 -8.06 -8.27
CA ILE A 61 -2.34 -6.86 -7.55
C ILE A 61 -3.53 -6.12 -6.92
N SER A 62 -4.69 -6.07 -7.60
CA SER A 62 -5.91 -5.49 -7.05
C SER A 62 -6.33 -6.21 -5.76
N THR A 63 -6.25 -7.55 -5.77
CA THR A 63 -6.53 -8.36 -4.58
C THR A 63 -5.55 -8.04 -3.44
N TYR A 64 -4.27 -7.87 -3.74
CA TYR A 64 -3.27 -7.55 -2.72
C TYR A 64 -3.51 -6.16 -2.11
N LEU A 65 -3.70 -5.14 -2.95
CA LEU A 65 -3.95 -3.77 -2.50
C LEU A 65 -5.23 -3.68 -1.68
N ASN A 66 -6.32 -4.34 -2.12
CA ASN A 66 -7.57 -4.40 -1.36
C ASN A 66 -7.39 -5.11 0.00
N ASN A 67 -6.62 -6.21 0.04
CA ASN A 67 -6.38 -6.92 1.30
C ASN A 67 -5.52 -6.09 2.28
N MET A 68 -4.52 -5.38 1.77
CA MET A 68 -3.70 -4.47 2.58
C MET A 68 -4.49 -3.25 3.06
N GLU A 69 -5.40 -2.73 2.26
CA GLU A 69 -6.31 -1.66 2.67
C GLU A 69 -7.31 -2.14 3.73
N LYS A 70 -7.86 -3.36 3.60
CA LYS A 70 -8.79 -3.93 4.58
C LYS A 70 -8.20 -4.11 5.98
N CYS A 71 -6.89 -4.36 6.09
CA CYS A 71 -6.19 -4.38 7.38
C CYS A 71 -5.57 -3.02 7.75
N GLU A 72 -5.95 -1.96 7.03
CA GLU A 72 -5.53 -0.57 7.24
C GLU A 72 -4.03 -0.32 7.05
N LEU A 73 -3.27 -1.23 6.45
CA LEU A 73 -1.86 -0.99 6.10
C LEU A 73 -1.71 0.07 5.01
N LEU A 74 -2.72 0.18 4.14
CA LEU A 74 -2.80 1.18 3.08
C LEU A 74 -4.05 2.04 3.24
N ILE A 75 -3.91 3.31 2.87
CA ILE A 75 -5.02 4.23 2.67
C ILE A 75 -5.21 4.38 1.16
N SER A 76 -6.43 4.14 0.67
CA SER A 76 -6.76 4.42 -0.73
C SER A 76 -7.41 5.79 -0.88
N THR A 77 -7.19 6.44 -2.03
CA THR A 77 -7.88 7.67 -2.42
C THR A 77 -8.27 7.60 -3.88
N ARG A 78 -9.56 7.80 -4.18
CA ARG A 78 -10.05 7.82 -5.55
C ARG A 78 -10.03 9.23 -6.12
N LYS A 79 -9.37 9.42 -7.27
CA LYS A 79 -9.38 10.67 -8.04
C LYS A 79 -9.75 10.35 -9.50
N GLY A 80 -10.97 10.71 -9.88
CA GLY A 80 -11.52 10.38 -11.19
C GLY A 80 -11.58 8.87 -11.42
N LYS A 81 -10.88 8.40 -12.47
CA LYS A 81 -10.83 6.98 -12.85
C LYS A 81 -9.77 6.17 -12.10
N TRP A 82 -8.91 6.83 -11.32
CA TRP A 82 -7.74 6.19 -10.70
C TRP A 82 -7.89 6.09 -9.18
N THR A 83 -7.39 4.99 -8.63
CA THR A 83 -7.24 4.78 -7.19
C THR A 83 -5.76 4.84 -6.84
N TYR A 84 -5.43 5.67 -5.86
CA TYR A 84 -4.09 5.87 -5.35
C TYR A 84 -3.96 5.20 -3.99
N PHE A 85 -2.79 4.66 -3.69
CA PHE A 85 -2.51 3.97 -2.43
C PHE A 85 -1.32 4.60 -1.74
N LYS A 86 -1.47 4.87 -0.44
CA LYS A 86 -0.43 5.39 0.44
C LYS A 86 -0.30 4.50 1.66
N ARG A 87 0.89 4.44 2.27
CA ARG A 87 1.07 3.80 3.58
C ARG A 87 0.24 4.49 4.66
N ASN A 88 -0.33 3.69 5.53
CA ASN A 88 -0.89 4.17 6.77
C ASN A 88 0.19 4.10 7.87
N GLU A 89 0.97 5.18 8.04
CA GLU A 89 2.04 5.19 9.05
C GLU A 89 1.52 4.95 10.46
N LYS A 90 0.31 5.45 10.78
CA LYS A 90 -0.32 5.23 12.08
C LYS A 90 -0.51 3.74 12.36
N THR A 91 -1.12 2.99 11.43
CA THR A 91 -1.31 1.53 11.61
C THR A 91 0.01 0.77 11.66
N ILE A 92 1.03 1.22 10.93
CA ILE A 92 2.37 0.61 10.97
C ILE A 92 3.04 0.85 12.34
N GLU A 93 2.94 2.06 12.89
CA GLU A 93 3.45 2.41 14.21
C GLU A 93 2.73 1.62 15.31
N ASP A 94 1.38 1.59 15.29
CA ASP A 94 0.56 0.77 16.18
C ASP A 94 0.97 -0.72 16.12
N TYR A 95 1.28 -1.23 14.91
CA TYR A 95 1.71 -2.61 14.73
C TYR A 95 3.06 -2.90 15.39
N ILE A 96 4.02 -1.98 15.23
CA ILE A 96 5.34 -2.09 15.85
C ILE A 96 5.23 -1.96 17.37
N GLU A 97 4.38 -1.07 17.89
CA GLU A 97 4.16 -0.90 19.32
C GLU A 97 3.56 -2.14 19.96
N TYR A 98 2.57 -2.77 19.32
CA TYR A 98 1.94 -4.00 19.82
C TYR A 98 2.91 -5.21 19.87
N LEU A 99 3.99 -5.20 19.09
CA LEU A 99 5.03 -6.24 19.10
C LEU A 99 6.04 -6.07 20.24
N LYS A 100 6.11 -4.90 20.88
CA LYS A 100 7.01 -4.64 22.01
C LYS A 100 6.43 -5.23 23.30
#